data_AF-A0A1M7CUQ1-F1
#
_entry.id   AF-A0A1M7CUQ1-F1
#
_cell.length_a   1.000
_cell.length_b   1.000
_cell.length_c   1.000
_cell.angle_alpha   90.00
_cell.angle_beta   90.00
_cell.angle_gamma   90.00
#
_symmetry.space_group_name_H-M   'P 1'
#
loop_
_entity.id
_entity.type
_entity.pdbx_description
1 polymer ?
#
loop_
_entity_poly.entity_id
_entity_poly.type
_entity_poly.pdbx_seq_one_letter_code
_entity_poly.pdbx_strand_id
1 'polypeptide(L)'
;MEAFISYSHKDEGYLDLFHRHLAQLKRDGLIGTWTDQKILAGGRIDDEVSTSLNSAQIFIAMLSPDYINSNYCYEREFQTAMEMQAKNMLTIVPIVLEPCDWKSTPFSKYKALPKDGKPVSEWSNKNNAMLDVVQNLRLLVSGEETSTIQQKSKKTVQLPTNYKVKKDFDSLQKMDFQDEGFKKLKSILENNIEEINQIENIKARVLTSTDNTFEALIVNRNRVQSESKITINKGKDQSLPLMTSGSFDQSMTCKFDNGTSQNLAYAVSHDDFDLFWIGPLGYYFGKEQTRLSMDQICNEIWTNWLEKVGIVS
;
A
#
# COMPACT_ATOMS: atom_id res chain seq x y z
N MET A 1 6.30 -25.86 -3.00
CA MET A 1 6.09 -25.89 -4.47
C MET A 1 7.23 -25.14 -5.14
N GLU A 2 7.67 -25.53 -6.32
CA GLU A 2 8.66 -24.80 -7.12
C GLU A 2 7.95 -23.91 -8.15
N ALA A 3 8.41 -22.66 -8.24
CA ALA A 3 7.94 -21.67 -9.20
C ALA A 3 9.03 -21.34 -10.22
N PHE A 4 8.72 -21.55 -11.49
CA PHE A 4 9.53 -21.08 -12.61
C PHE A 4 9.16 -19.63 -12.90
N ILE A 5 10.13 -18.72 -12.91
CA ILE A 5 9.91 -17.30 -13.21
C ILE A 5 10.47 -16.99 -14.59
N SER A 6 9.56 -16.61 -15.48
CA SER A 6 9.84 -16.16 -16.84
C SER A 6 9.78 -14.63 -16.87
N TYR A 7 10.89 -13.97 -17.24
CA TYR A 7 11.04 -12.51 -17.21
C TYR A 7 12.04 -12.05 -18.27
N SER A 8 11.90 -10.83 -18.80
CA SER A 8 12.91 -10.26 -19.70
C SER A 8 14.12 -9.79 -18.91
N HIS A 9 15.34 -10.01 -19.42
CA HIS A 9 16.56 -9.50 -18.76
C HIS A 9 16.55 -7.98 -18.52
N LYS A 10 15.77 -7.22 -19.30
CA LYS A 10 15.59 -5.77 -19.08
C LYS A 10 14.75 -5.44 -17.85
N ASP A 11 14.01 -6.40 -17.32
CA ASP A 11 13.16 -6.28 -16.13
C ASP A 11 13.82 -6.79 -14.85
N GLU A 12 15.14 -7.00 -14.83
CA GLU A 12 15.88 -7.56 -13.70
C GLU A 12 15.63 -6.79 -12.39
N GLY A 13 15.49 -5.45 -12.45
CA GLY A 13 15.14 -4.65 -11.28
C GLY A 13 13.77 -4.98 -10.66
N TYR A 14 12.80 -5.40 -11.46
CA TYR A 14 11.51 -5.89 -10.96
C TYR A 14 11.64 -7.30 -10.37
N LEU A 15 12.47 -8.16 -10.97
CA LEU A 15 12.77 -9.49 -10.45
C LEU A 15 13.42 -9.42 -9.07
N ASP A 16 14.42 -8.56 -8.88
CA ASP A 16 15.09 -8.34 -7.59
C ASP A 16 14.12 -7.85 -6.52
N LEU A 17 13.25 -6.90 -6.89
CA LEU A 17 12.20 -6.42 -6.00
C LEU A 17 11.25 -7.57 -5.62
N PHE A 18 10.81 -8.37 -6.59
CA PHE A 18 9.93 -9.51 -6.35
C PHE A 18 10.58 -10.56 -5.44
N HIS A 19 11.84 -10.89 -5.67
CA HIS A 19 12.60 -11.83 -4.83
C HIS A 19 12.71 -11.37 -3.37
N ARG A 20 12.90 -10.07 -3.12
CA ARG A 20 12.89 -9.51 -1.75
C ARG A 20 11.55 -9.70 -1.07
N HIS A 21 10.45 -9.45 -1.76
CA HIS A 21 9.10 -9.64 -1.21
C HIS A 21 8.75 -11.12 -0.98
N LEU A 22 9.29 -12.03 -1.78
CA LEU A 22 9.13 -13.48 -1.61
C LEU A 22 9.90 -14.07 -0.43
N ALA A 23 10.80 -13.32 0.21
CA ALA A 23 11.71 -13.85 1.22
C ALA A 23 11.00 -14.62 2.34
N GLN A 24 9.84 -14.14 2.80
CA GLN A 24 9.08 -14.83 3.85
C GLN A 24 8.43 -16.13 3.34
N LEU A 25 7.85 -16.15 2.14
CA LEU A 25 7.27 -17.36 1.54
C LEU A 25 8.32 -18.45 1.32
N LYS A 26 9.54 -18.06 0.94
CA LYS A 26 10.69 -18.97 0.82
C LYS A 26 11.11 -19.53 2.19
N ARG A 27 11.20 -18.66 3.22
CA ARG A 27 11.54 -19.06 4.59
C ARG A 27 10.53 -20.02 5.19
N ASP A 28 9.24 -19.82 4.89
CA ASP A 28 8.16 -20.70 5.29
C ASP A 28 8.17 -22.06 4.54
N GLY A 29 9.08 -22.24 3.55
CA GLY A 29 9.18 -23.45 2.73
C GLY A 29 8.01 -23.65 1.76
N LEU A 30 7.15 -22.65 1.58
CA LEU A 30 5.94 -22.75 0.76
C LEU A 30 6.26 -22.68 -0.72
N ILE A 31 7.21 -21.81 -1.10
CA ILE A 31 7.61 -21.60 -2.50
C ILE A 31 9.14 -21.58 -2.65
N GLY A 32 9.66 -22.41 -3.54
CA GLY A 32 10.98 -22.26 -4.15
C GLY A 32 10.85 -21.49 -5.47
N THR A 33 11.89 -20.77 -5.87
CA THR A 33 11.89 -20.06 -7.16
C THR A 33 13.09 -20.42 -7.99
N TRP A 34 12.88 -20.63 -9.29
CA TRP A 34 13.93 -20.82 -10.27
C TRP A 34 13.85 -19.77 -11.39
N THR A 35 15.01 -19.29 -11.82
CA THR A 35 15.24 -18.37 -12.94
C THR A 35 16.47 -18.82 -13.70
N ASP A 36 16.61 -18.39 -14.95
CA ASP A 36 17.79 -18.61 -15.80
C ASP A 36 19.11 -18.09 -15.20
N GLN A 37 19.07 -17.13 -14.28
CA GLN A 37 20.24 -16.70 -13.48
C GLN A 37 20.91 -17.85 -12.69
N LYS A 38 20.22 -18.98 -12.49
CA LYS A 38 20.77 -20.15 -11.80
C LYS A 38 21.62 -21.06 -12.68
N ILE A 39 21.67 -20.81 -13.98
CA ILE A 39 22.44 -21.61 -14.94
C ILE A 39 23.92 -21.26 -14.78
N LEU A 40 24.76 -22.27 -14.51
CA LEU A 40 26.21 -22.08 -14.35
C LEU A 40 26.85 -21.70 -15.70
N ALA A 41 27.91 -20.89 -15.66
CA ALA A 41 28.68 -20.56 -16.86
C ALA A 41 29.20 -21.85 -17.54
N GLY A 42 28.78 -22.07 -18.79
CA GLY A 42 29.08 -23.28 -19.57
C GLY A 42 27.94 -24.31 -19.65
N GLY A 43 26.83 -24.09 -18.94
CA GLY A 43 25.61 -24.91 -19.02
C GLY A 43 24.84 -24.71 -20.34
N ARG A 44 24.12 -25.74 -20.77
CA ARG A 44 23.21 -25.65 -21.93
C ARG A 44 21.89 -25.05 -21.46
N ILE A 45 21.69 -23.76 -21.75
CA ILE A 45 20.56 -22.95 -21.26
C ILE A 45 19.22 -23.66 -21.50
N ASP A 46 18.98 -24.11 -22.74
CA ASP A 46 17.70 -24.73 -23.14
C ASP A 46 17.36 -26.01 -22.35
N ASP A 47 18.35 -26.82 -22.00
CA ASP A 47 18.16 -28.12 -21.34
C ASP A 47 17.85 -27.94 -19.84
N GLU A 48 18.57 -27.02 -19.18
CA GLU A 48 18.35 -26.69 -17.76
C GLU A 48 17.02 -25.97 -17.55
N VAL A 49 16.67 -25.05 -18.45
CA VAL A 49 15.37 -24.34 -18.43
C VAL A 49 14.22 -25.33 -18.59
N SER A 50 14.29 -26.22 -19.59
CA SER A 50 13.25 -27.23 -19.83
C SER A 50 13.09 -28.17 -18.65
N THR A 51 14.20 -28.59 -18.02
CA THR A 51 14.18 -29.47 -16.84
C THR A 51 13.52 -28.79 -15.66
N SER A 52 13.88 -27.53 -15.39
CA SER A 52 13.30 -26.75 -14.31
C SER A 52 11.80 -26.55 -14.52
N LEU A 53 11.39 -26.12 -15.72
CA LEU A 53 9.99 -25.91 -16.07
C LEU A 53 9.14 -27.18 -15.88
N ASN A 54 9.64 -28.34 -16.34
CA ASN A 54 8.94 -29.61 -16.19
C ASN A 54 8.74 -30.05 -14.73
N SER A 55 9.57 -29.56 -13.81
CA SER A 55 9.48 -29.85 -12.38
C SER A 55 8.68 -28.82 -11.58
N ALA A 56 8.40 -27.66 -12.16
CA ALA A 56 7.70 -26.57 -11.50
C ALA A 56 6.20 -26.84 -11.39
N GLN A 57 5.57 -26.37 -10.31
CA GLN A 57 4.10 -26.39 -10.16
C GLN A 57 3.47 -25.02 -10.46
N ILE A 58 4.29 -23.97 -10.54
CA ILE A 58 3.85 -22.60 -10.81
C ILE A 58 4.73 -22.01 -11.91
N PHE A 59 4.11 -21.40 -12.91
CA PHE A 59 4.78 -20.60 -13.92
C PHE A 59 4.42 -19.14 -13.73
N ILE A 60 5.39 -18.31 -13.36
CA ILE A 60 5.21 -16.88 -13.15
C ILE A 60 5.73 -16.15 -14.39
N ALA A 61 4.84 -15.46 -15.10
CA ALA A 61 5.21 -14.65 -16.26
C ALA A 61 5.24 -13.17 -15.87
N MET A 62 6.42 -12.54 -15.90
CA MET A 62 6.59 -11.11 -15.59
C MET A 62 6.41 -10.28 -16.87
N LEU A 63 5.19 -9.80 -17.09
CA LEU A 63 4.75 -9.18 -18.33
C LEU A 63 5.13 -7.69 -18.39
N SER A 64 5.88 -7.33 -19.42
CA SER A 64 6.29 -5.96 -19.77
C SER A 64 6.29 -5.81 -21.30
N PRO A 65 6.43 -4.59 -21.85
CA PRO A 65 6.66 -4.40 -23.28
C PRO A 65 7.87 -5.19 -23.77
N ASP A 66 8.95 -5.23 -22.99
CA ASP A 66 10.17 -5.94 -23.34
C ASP A 66 9.99 -7.47 -23.32
N TYR A 67 9.20 -7.99 -22.38
CA TYR A 67 8.85 -9.42 -22.33
C TYR A 67 8.03 -9.86 -23.54
N ILE A 68 7.04 -9.05 -23.95
CA ILE A 68 6.23 -9.36 -25.14
C ILE A 68 7.06 -9.21 -26.42
N ASN A 69 7.94 -8.21 -26.49
CA ASN A 69 8.75 -7.94 -27.68
C ASN A 69 9.88 -8.96 -27.91
N SER A 70 10.36 -9.64 -26.87
CA SER A 70 11.43 -10.65 -26.96
C SER A 70 10.93 -11.98 -27.53
N ASN A 71 10.18 -11.94 -28.63
CA ASN A 71 9.44 -12.99 -29.36
C ASN A 71 10.22 -14.28 -29.75
N TYR A 72 11.30 -14.64 -29.06
CA TYR A 72 12.12 -15.80 -29.40
C TYR A 72 12.46 -16.73 -28.21
N CYS A 73 12.50 -16.25 -26.96
CA CYS A 73 12.83 -17.14 -25.82
C CYS A 73 11.63 -17.89 -25.23
N TYR A 74 10.41 -17.34 -25.31
CA TYR A 74 9.29 -17.84 -24.51
C TYR A 74 8.27 -18.69 -25.23
N GLU A 75 8.28 -18.79 -26.57
CA GLU A 75 7.25 -19.57 -27.27
C GLU A 75 7.28 -21.05 -26.85
N ARG A 76 8.46 -21.65 -26.69
CA ARG A 76 8.58 -23.07 -26.29
C ARG A 76 8.25 -23.31 -24.82
N GLU A 77 8.77 -22.48 -23.92
CA GLU A 77 8.50 -22.57 -22.48
C GLU A 77 7.03 -22.32 -22.18
N PHE A 78 6.47 -21.25 -22.75
CA PHE A 78 5.07 -20.91 -22.54
C PHE A 78 4.14 -21.95 -23.16
N GLN A 79 4.47 -22.48 -24.34
CA GLN A 79 3.71 -23.59 -24.94
C GLN A 79 3.72 -24.82 -24.01
N THR A 80 4.88 -25.18 -23.47
CA THR A 80 5.01 -26.29 -22.50
C THR A 80 4.20 -26.01 -21.24
N ALA A 81 4.27 -24.79 -20.70
CA ALA A 81 3.48 -24.38 -19.54
C ALA A 81 1.96 -24.46 -19.80
N MET A 82 1.50 -24.05 -20.99
CA MET A 82 0.10 -24.17 -21.39
C MET A 82 -0.35 -25.63 -21.48
N GLU A 83 0.49 -26.52 -22.03
CA GLU A 83 0.21 -27.96 -22.10
C GLU A 83 0.17 -28.62 -20.71
N MET A 84 1.07 -28.24 -19.81
CA MET A 84 1.08 -28.72 -18.43
C MET A 84 -0.12 -28.20 -17.66
N GLN A 85 -0.52 -26.94 -17.88
CA GLN A 85 -1.70 -26.37 -17.26
C GLN A 85 -2.99 -27.04 -17.75
N ALA A 86 -3.11 -27.35 -19.04
CA ALA A 86 -4.25 -28.10 -19.57
C ALA A 86 -4.40 -29.49 -18.91
N LYS A 87 -3.31 -30.03 -18.34
CA LYS A 87 -3.27 -31.29 -17.60
C LYS A 87 -3.34 -31.10 -16.07
N ASN A 88 -3.60 -29.87 -15.58
CA ASN A 88 -3.59 -29.50 -14.16
C ASN A 88 -2.27 -29.80 -13.42
N MET A 89 -1.15 -29.87 -14.12
CA MET A 89 0.17 -30.13 -13.51
C MET A 89 0.89 -28.85 -13.11
N LEU A 90 0.49 -27.71 -13.67
CA LEU A 90 1.14 -26.43 -13.48
C LEU A 90 0.10 -25.29 -13.52
N THR A 91 0.30 -24.27 -12.69
CA THR A 91 -0.54 -23.06 -12.68
C THR A 91 0.23 -21.86 -13.22
N ILE A 92 -0.28 -21.23 -14.28
CA ILE A 92 0.25 -19.99 -14.85
C ILE A 92 -0.30 -18.80 -14.07
N VAL A 93 0.61 -17.94 -13.60
CA VAL A 93 0.33 -16.71 -12.88
C VAL A 93 1.00 -15.54 -13.62
N PRO A 94 0.24 -14.78 -14.42
CA PRO A 94 0.76 -13.56 -15.02
C PRO A 94 0.94 -12.46 -13.97
N ILE A 95 2.10 -11.81 -13.95
CA ILE A 95 2.38 -10.60 -13.16
C ILE A 95 2.65 -9.47 -14.13
N VAL A 96 1.76 -8.47 -14.18
CA VAL A 96 1.92 -7.32 -15.06
C VAL A 96 2.87 -6.32 -14.40
N LEU A 97 4.06 -6.14 -14.97
CA LEU A 97 5.05 -5.18 -14.49
C LEU A 97 4.79 -3.79 -15.04
N GLU A 98 4.52 -3.70 -16.34
CA GLU A 98 4.38 -2.44 -17.07
C GLU A 98 3.19 -2.48 -18.03
N PRO A 99 2.63 -1.31 -18.40
CA PRO A 99 1.56 -1.25 -19.40
C PRO A 99 2.04 -1.86 -20.71
N CYS A 100 1.44 -2.98 -21.09
CA CYS A 100 1.74 -3.67 -22.34
C CYS A 100 0.49 -4.37 -22.87
N ASP A 101 0.50 -4.74 -24.14
CA ASP A 101 -0.65 -5.38 -24.80
C ASP A 101 -0.78 -6.87 -24.46
N TRP A 102 -0.56 -7.24 -23.20
CA TRP A 102 -0.62 -8.63 -22.75
C TRP A 102 -2.04 -9.22 -22.86
N LYS A 103 -3.08 -8.37 -22.87
CA LYS A 103 -4.47 -8.80 -23.05
C LYS A 103 -4.73 -9.37 -24.44
N SER A 104 -3.91 -9.00 -25.44
CA SER A 104 -3.96 -9.58 -26.78
C SER A 104 -3.17 -10.90 -26.90
N THR A 105 -2.51 -11.33 -25.82
CA THR A 105 -1.77 -12.59 -25.75
C THR A 105 -2.59 -13.68 -25.05
N PRO A 106 -2.17 -14.97 -25.11
CA PRO A 106 -2.86 -16.05 -24.38
C PRO A 106 -2.87 -15.88 -22.85
N PHE A 107 -2.06 -14.98 -22.28
CA PHE A 107 -2.09 -14.67 -20.83
C PHE A 107 -3.42 -14.06 -20.38
N SER A 108 -4.20 -13.47 -21.29
CA SER A 108 -5.54 -12.91 -21.01
C SER A 108 -6.53 -13.93 -20.44
N LYS A 109 -6.28 -15.23 -20.62
CA LYS A 109 -7.11 -16.32 -20.10
C LYS A 109 -6.90 -16.58 -18.61
N TYR A 110 -5.86 -16.00 -18.01
CA TYR A 110 -5.48 -16.25 -16.62
C TYR A 110 -5.68 -14.99 -15.77
N LYS A 111 -5.95 -15.18 -14.47
CA LYS A 111 -6.07 -14.08 -13.53
C LYS A 111 -4.69 -13.46 -13.30
N ALA A 112 -4.48 -12.26 -13.82
CA ALA A 112 -3.23 -11.53 -13.65
C ALA A 112 -3.14 -10.86 -12.27
N LEU A 113 -1.91 -10.76 -11.76
CA LEU A 113 -1.50 -9.99 -10.60
C LEU A 113 -0.65 -8.79 -11.06
N PRO A 114 -0.47 -7.74 -10.24
CA PRO A 114 -1.27 -7.38 -9.06
C PRO A 114 -2.78 -7.25 -9.38
N LYS A 115 -3.62 -7.06 -8.37
CA LYS A 115 -5.09 -6.99 -8.47
C LYS A 115 -5.60 -6.34 -9.77
N ASP A 116 -6.49 -7.06 -10.47
CA ASP A 116 -7.08 -6.71 -11.76
C ASP A 116 -6.08 -6.52 -12.92
N GLY A 117 -4.86 -7.06 -12.77
CA GLY A 117 -3.78 -6.93 -13.76
C GLY A 117 -3.24 -5.51 -13.87
N LYS A 118 -3.38 -4.70 -12.80
CA LYS A 118 -2.82 -3.33 -12.77
C LYS A 118 -1.29 -3.40 -12.75
N PRO A 119 -0.59 -2.87 -13.78
CA PRO A 119 0.86 -2.95 -13.88
C PRO A 119 1.58 -2.42 -12.64
N VAL A 120 2.59 -3.13 -12.14
CA VAL A 120 3.40 -2.71 -10.98
C VAL A 120 3.92 -1.28 -11.13
N SER A 121 4.30 -0.85 -12.34
CA SER A 121 4.79 0.50 -12.61
C SER A 121 3.72 1.59 -12.48
N GLU A 122 2.43 1.24 -12.53
CA GLU A 122 1.30 2.15 -12.32
C GLU A 122 0.80 2.19 -10.86
N TRP A 123 1.40 1.41 -9.97
CA TRP A 123 1.15 1.55 -8.53
C TRP A 123 1.95 2.73 -7.99
N SER A 124 1.31 3.53 -7.12
CA SER A 124 1.95 4.64 -6.42
C SER A 124 3.19 4.21 -5.63
N ASN A 125 3.17 2.96 -5.14
CA ASN A 125 4.32 2.32 -4.51
C ASN A 125 4.48 0.90 -5.03
N LYS A 126 5.61 0.62 -5.70
CA LYS A 126 5.94 -0.71 -6.23
C LYS A 126 5.99 -1.80 -5.13
N ASN A 127 6.32 -1.45 -3.89
CA ASN A 127 6.28 -2.40 -2.76
C ASN A 127 4.86 -2.82 -2.42
N ASN A 128 3.88 -1.92 -2.52
CA ASN A 128 2.47 -2.28 -2.27
C ASN A 128 1.94 -3.20 -3.37
N ALA A 129 2.36 -2.97 -4.61
CA ALA A 129 2.04 -3.86 -5.74
C ALA A 129 2.61 -5.26 -5.52
N MET A 130 3.88 -5.35 -5.11
CA MET A 130 4.53 -6.63 -4.84
C MET A 130 4.00 -7.34 -3.59
N LEU A 131 3.56 -6.58 -2.58
CA LEU A 131 2.87 -7.15 -1.43
C LEU A 131 1.54 -7.80 -1.85
N ASP A 132 0.74 -7.14 -2.70
CA ASP A 132 -0.50 -7.71 -3.24
C ASP A 132 -0.21 -9.00 -4.03
N VAL A 133 0.81 -8.99 -4.88
CA VAL A 133 1.27 -10.18 -5.61
C VAL A 133 1.60 -11.32 -4.64
N VAL A 134 2.44 -11.05 -3.62
CA VAL A 134 2.88 -12.05 -2.64
C VAL A 134 1.73 -12.59 -1.80
N GLN A 135 0.77 -11.75 -1.41
CA GLN A 135 -0.42 -12.19 -0.69
C GLN A 135 -1.27 -13.14 -1.53
N ASN A 136 -1.50 -12.82 -2.81
CA ASN A 136 -2.24 -13.70 -3.71
C ASN A 136 -1.48 -15.01 -4.01
N LEU A 137 -0.15 -14.96 -4.14
CA LEU A 137 0.67 -16.17 -4.27
C LEU A 137 0.61 -17.03 -3.01
N ARG A 138 0.61 -16.43 -1.81
CA ARG A 138 0.45 -17.17 -0.55
C ARG A 138 -0.86 -17.95 -0.54
N LEU A 139 -1.97 -17.32 -0.93
CA LEU A 139 -3.27 -17.98 -1.03
C LEU A 139 -3.23 -19.16 -2.02
N LEU A 140 -2.57 -18.98 -3.17
CA LEU A 140 -2.43 -20.03 -4.17
C LEU A 140 -1.66 -21.26 -3.64
N VAL A 141 -0.58 -21.05 -2.87
CA VAL A 141 0.29 -22.16 -2.41
C VAL A 141 -0.14 -22.79 -1.08
N SER A 142 -0.87 -22.06 -0.24
CA SER A 142 -1.34 -22.56 1.06
C SER A 142 -2.64 -23.37 0.95
N GLY A 143 -3.38 -23.26 -0.15
CA GLY A 143 -4.64 -23.99 -0.34
C GLY A 143 -5.76 -23.55 0.61
N GLU A 144 -5.62 -22.41 1.29
CA GLU A 144 -6.68 -21.85 2.11
C GLU A 144 -7.80 -21.34 1.21
N GLU A 145 -8.95 -22.03 1.23
CA GLU A 145 -10.18 -21.52 0.61
C GLU A 145 -10.49 -20.13 1.19
N THR A 146 -10.75 -19.18 0.30
CA THR A 146 -11.13 -17.81 0.63
C THR A 146 -12.36 -17.77 1.53
N SER A 147 -12.15 -17.73 2.83
CA SER A 147 -13.16 -17.28 3.78
C SER A 147 -13.29 -15.76 3.67
N THR A 148 -14.09 -15.34 2.69
CA THR A 148 -14.91 -14.13 2.66
C THR A 148 -14.34 -12.85 3.33
N ILE A 149 -13.42 -12.15 2.66
CA ILE A 149 -13.40 -10.68 2.74
C ILE A 149 -14.18 -10.16 1.54
N GLN A 150 -15.50 -10.08 1.68
CA GLN A 150 -16.37 -9.39 0.73
C GLN A 150 -16.11 -7.88 0.81
N GLN A 151 -15.23 -7.38 -0.07
CA GLN A 151 -15.27 -5.98 -0.48
C GLN A 151 -16.32 -5.83 -1.59
N LYS A 152 -17.46 -5.22 -1.24
CA LYS A 152 -18.47 -4.80 -2.23
C LYS A 152 -17.87 -3.73 -3.13
N SER A 153 -17.65 -4.10 -4.39
CA SER A 153 -17.53 -3.16 -5.50
C SER A 153 -18.92 -2.69 -5.94
N LYS A 154 -19.04 -1.42 -6.31
CA LYS A 154 -20.03 -1.00 -7.31
C LYS A 154 -19.30 -0.34 -8.46
N LYS A 155 -19.35 -1.01 -9.62
CA LYS A 155 -18.93 -0.51 -10.93
C LYS A 155 -19.94 0.53 -11.45
N THR A 156 -19.44 1.54 -12.14
CA THR A 156 -20.01 1.97 -13.43
C THR A 156 -18.88 2.52 -14.33
N VAL A 157 -19.02 2.31 -15.64
CA VAL A 157 -17.98 2.34 -16.69
C VAL A 157 -17.85 3.72 -17.35
N GLN A 158 -16.62 4.17 -17.71
CA GLN A 158 -16.25 4.80 -19.02
C GLN A 158 -14.71 5.01 -19.20
N LEU A 159 -14.27 5.14 -20.46
CA LEU A 159 -12.96 4.85 -21.13
C LEU A 159 -11.65 5.57 -20.66
N PRO A 160 -10.46 5.10 -21.12
CA PRO A 160 -9.15 5.44 -20.56
C PRO A 160 -8.53 6.72 -21.16
N THR A 161 -7.97 7.56 -20.29
CA THR A 161 -7.01 8.61 -20.65
C THR A 161 -5.76 8.44 -19.80
N ASN A 162 -4.68 7.98 -20.42
CA ASN A 162 -3.32 8.19 -19.92
C ASN A 162 -2.60 9.05 -20.98
N TYR A 163 -3.18 10.17 -21.36
CA TYR A 163 -2.74 11.46 -20.85
C TYR A 163 -2.95 11.63 -19.34
N LYS A 164 -1.88 11.90 -18.59
CA LYS A 164 -2.02 12.54 -17.27
C LYS A 164 -2.47 13.98 -17.51
N VAL A 165 -3.77 14.18 -17.55
CA VAL A 165 -4.36 15.52 -17.51
C VAL A 165 -4.06 16.08 -16.12
N LYS A 166 -3.50 17.30 -16.06
CA LYS A 166 -3.42 18.04 -14.80
C LYS A 166 -4.79 18.03 -14.16
N LYS A 167 -4.90 17.43 -12.98
CA LYS A 167 -6.18 17.38 -12.27
C LYS A 167 -6.29 18.62 -11.41
N ASP A 168 -7.25 19.47 -11.76
CA ASP A 168 -7.77 20.44 -10.81
C ASP A 168 -8.66 19.66 -9.83
N PHE A 169 -8.21 19.54 -8.59
CA PHE A 169 -9.02 18.95 -7.53
C PHE A 169 -10.07 19.97 -7.09
N ASP A 170 -11.33 19.67 -7.39
CA ASP A 170 -12.44 20.49 -6.92
C ASP A 170 -12.60 20.39 -5.38
N SER A 171 -13.42 21.27 -4.83
CA SER A 171 -13.64 21.32 -3.38
C SER A 171 -14.28 20.04 -2.84
N LEU A 172 -15.09 19.34 -3.61
CA LEU A 172 -15.76 18.10 -3.17
C LEU A 172 -14.75 16.97 -3.02
N GLN A 173 -13.84 16.80 -3.98
CA GLN A 173 -12.78 15.78 -3.90
C GLN A 173 -11.85 16.00 -2.70
N LYS A 174 -11.52 17.26 -2.41
CA LYS A 174 -10.72 17.62 -1.23
C LYS A 174 -11.47 17.32 0.06
N MET A 175 -12.78 17.59 0.10
CA MET A 175 -13.65 17.28 1.24
C MET A 175 -13.77 15.76 1.46
N ASP A 176 -14.00 14.99 0.40
CA ASP A 176 -14.10 13.53 0.48
C ASP A 176 -12.79 12.93 1.01
N PHE A 177 -11.64 13.39 0.51
CA PHE A 177 -10.33 12.94 1.00
C PHE A 177 -10.09 13.30 2.47
N GLN A 178 -10.49 14.51 2.89
CA GLN A 178 -10.43 14.93 4.28
C GLN A 178 -11.31 14.05 5.18
N ASP A 179 -12.52 13.73 4.72
CA ASP A 179 -13.51 12.93 5.44
C ASP A 179 -13.06 11.49 5.61
N GLU A 180 -12.53 10.88 4.54
CA GLU A 180 -11.95 9.53 4.59
C GLU A 180 -10.73 9.48 5.52
N GLY A 181 -9.84 10.48 5.42
CA GLY A 181 -8.70 10.61 6.30
C GLY A 181 -9.14 10.71 7.77
N PHE A 182 -10.06 11.63 8.07
CA PHE A 182 -10.54 11.84 9.44
C PHE A 182 -11.24 10.60 10.00
N LYS A 183 -12.03 9.90 9.19
CA LYS A 183 -12.66 8.63 9.58
C LYS A 183 -11.61 7.58 9.91
N LYS A 184 -10.56 7.44 9.10
CA LYS A 184 -9.46 6.50 9.37
C LYS A 184 -8.75 6.85 10.68
N LEU A 185 -8.47 8.13 10.91
CA LEU A 185 -7.81 8.58 12.14
C LEU A 185 -8.64 8.29 13.39
N LYS A 186 -9.95 8.54 13.37
CA LYS A 186 -10.83 8.21 14.50
C LYS A 186 -10.77 6.72 14.83
N SER A 187 -10.85 5.86 13.82
CA SER A 187 -10.79 4.41 14.00
C SER A 187 -9.47 3.95 14.61
N ILE A 188 -8.33 4.53 14.19
CA ILE A 188 -7.03 4.20 14.76
C ILE A 188 -6.94 4.66 16.23
N LEU A 189 -7.36 5.89 16.54
CA LEU A 189 -7.31 6.42 17.90
C LEU A 189 -8.26 5.67 18.85
N GLU A 190 -9.44 5.28 18.38
CA GLU A 190 -10.39 4.46 19.14
C GLU A 190 -9.76 3.10 19.50
N ASN A 191 -9.12 2.41 18.54
CA ASN A 191 -8.41 1.16 18.80
C ASN A 191 -7.26 1.35 19.79
N ASN A 192 -6.44 2.39 19.62
CA ASN A 192 -5.32 2.68 20.53
C ASN A 192 -5.81 2.96 21.97
N ILE A 193 -6.96 3.61 22.11
CA ILE A 193 -7.61 3.86 23.41
C ILE A 193 -8.08 2.55 24.04
N GLU A 194 -8.60 1.59 23.27
CA GLU A 194 -8.97 0.27 23.78
C GLU A 194 -7.74 -0.51 24.29
N GLU A 195 -6.64 -0.45 23.54
CA GLU A 195 -5.37 -1.09 23.92
C GLU A 195 -4.77 -0.50 25.19
N ILE A 196 -4.65 0.83 25.28
CA ILE A 196 -4.01 1.49 26.43
C ILE A 196 -4.80 1.30 27.72
N ASN A 197 -6.12 1.10 27.62
CA ASN A 197 -6.98 0.82 28.77
C ASN A 197 -6.70 -0.53 29.44
N GLN A 198 -5.98 -1.44 28.77
CA GLN A 198 -5.51 -2.71 29.33
C GLN A 198 -4.30 -2.53 30.26
N ILE A 199 -3.60 -1.40 30.20
CA ILE A 199 -2.46 -1.12 31.07
C ILE A 199 -2.96 -0.68 32.45
N GLU A 200 -2.38 -1.27 33.50
CA GLU A 200 -2.72 -0.91 34.87
C GLU A 200 -2.39 0.57 35.14
N ASN A 201 -3.30 1.26 35.86
CA ASN A 201 -3.18 2.68 36.20
C ASN A 201 -3.16 3.67 35.03
N ILE A 202 -3.41 3.25 33.79
CA ILE A 202 -3.71 4.18 32.68
C ILE A 202 -5.17 4.01 32.28
N LYS A 203 -5.88 5.13 32.10
CA LYS A 203 -7.25 5.14 31.61
C LYS A 203 -7.44 6.18 30.53
N ALA A 204 -8.13 5.78 29.48
CA ALA A 204 -8.43 6.60 28.32
C ALA A 204 -9.93 6.50 28.00
N ARG A 205 -10.55 7.60 27.56
CA ARG A 205 -11.95 7.60 27.17
C ARG A 205 -12.20 8.58 26.03
N VAL A 206 -12.94 8.12 25.03
CA VAL A 206 -13.54 8.99 24.01
C VAL A 206 -14.70 9.77 24.62
N LEU A 207 -14.64 11.09 24.53
CA LEU A 207 -15.67 12.01 25.03
C LEU A 207 -16.68 12.33 23.92
N THR A 208 -16.18 12.59 22.71
CA THR A 208 -16.97 12.99 21.55
C THR A 208 -16.37 12.36 20.30
N SER A 209 -17.19 11.71 19.46
CA SER A 209 -16.79 11.20 18.15
C SER A 209 -17.90 11.51 17.16
N THR A 210 -17.80 12.65 16.50
CA THR A 210 -18.75 13.13 15.49
C THR A 210 -18.09 13.11 14.11
N ASP A 211 -18.83 13.51 13.08
CA ASP A 211 -18.25 13.60 11.74
C ASP A 211 -17.10 14.60 11.69
N ASN A 212 -17.16 15.72 12.42
CA ASN A 212 -16.16 16.79 12.34
C ASN A 212 -15.23 16.92 13.55
N THR A 213 -15.58 16.33 14.68
CA THR A 213 -14.85 16.52 15.94
C THR A 213 -14.62 15.19 16.63
N PHE A 214 -13.39 14.98 17.08
CA PHE A 214 -12.98 13.88 17.95
C PHE A 214 -12.36 14.45 19.21
N GLU A 215 -12.88 14.05 20.36
CA GLU A 215 -12.35 14.43 21.67
C GLU A 215 -12.15 13.19 22.52
N ALA A 216 -11.01 13.12 23.19
CA ALA A 216 -10.72 12.06 24.13
C ALA A 216 -9.83 12.55 25.28
N LEU A 217 -9.84 11.82 26.38
CA LEU A 217 -9.06 12.12 27.58
C LEU A 217 -8.21 10.91 27.95
N ILE A 218 -6.92 11.12 28.22
CA ILE A 218 -6.05 10.12 28.84
C ILE A 218 -5.66 10.62 30.23
N VAL A 219 -5.66 9.70 31.18
CA VAL A 219 -5.22 9.91 32.57
C VAL A 219 -4.20 8.84 32.92
N ASN A 220 -3.01 9.27 33.30
CA ASN A 220 -2.02 8.42 33.96
C ASN A 220 -2.20 8.54 35.47
N ARG A 221 -2.64 7.48 36.15
CA ARG A 221 -2.89 7.47 37.61
C ARG A 221 -1.63 7.24 38.44
N ASN A 222 -0.50 6.93 37.79
CA ASN A 222 0.79 6.78 38.46
C ASN A 222 1.45 8.14 38.80
N ARG A 223 0.92 9.25 38.30
CA ARG A 223 1.41 10.61 38.55
C ARG A 223 0.25 11.53 38.97
N VAL A 224 0.57 12.57 39.74
CA VAL A 224 -0.39 13.59 40.17
C VAL A 224 -0.60 14.57 39.00
N GLN A 225 -1.86 14.89 38.67
CA GLN A 225 -2.23 15.86 37.61
C GLN A 225 -1.73 15.51 36.19
N SER A 226 -1.62 14.24 35.85
CA SER A 226 -1.28 13.78 34.49
C SER A 226 -2.51 13.34 33.71
N GLU A 227 -3.43 14.27 33.52
CA GLU A 227 -4.50 14.14 32.52
C GLU A 227 -4.22 15.03 31.32
N SER A 228 -4.62 14.58 30.13
CA SER A 228 -4.49 15.35 28.90
C SER A 228 -5.69 15.09 28.02
N LYS A 229 -6.42 16.15 27.67
CA LYS A 229 -7.50 16.10 26.69
C LYS A 229 -6.92 16.37 25.31
N ILE A 230 -7.29 15.53 24.34
CA ILE A 230 -7.08 15.81 22.91
C ILE A 230 -8.39 16.28 22.29
N THR A 231 -8.31 17.31 21.47
CA THR A 231 -9.43 17.81 20.65
C THR A 231 -8.95 17.93 19.21
N ILE A 232 -9.55 17.12 18.32
CA ILE A 232 -9.24 17.10 16.90
C ILE A 232 -10.47 17.58 16.13
N ASN A 233 -10.30 18.61 15.31
CA ASN A 233 -11.36 19.15 14.47
C ASN A 233 -10.96 19.04 12.99
N LYS A 234 -11.88 18.57 12.15
CA LYS A 234 -11.81 18.72 10.70
C LYS A 234 -12.65 19.93 10.29
N GLY A 235 -12.09 20.78 9.43
CA GLY A 235 -12.80 21.92 8.88
C GLY A 235 -11.87 23.08 8.56
N LYS A 236 -12.45 24.21 8.18
CA LYS A 236 -11.71 25.43 7.86
C LYS A 236 -11.28 26.14 9.14
N ASP A 237 -10.06 25.89 9.61
CA ASP A 237 -9.52 26.63 10.74
C ASP A 237 -9.06 28.03 10.29
N GLN A 238 -9.81 29.07 10.68
CA GLN A 238 -9.48 30.47 10.38
C GLN A 238 -8.23 30.96 11.13
N SER A 239 -7.70 30.19 12.09
CA SER A 239 -6.53 30.55 12.89
C SER A 239 -5.19 30.03 12.34
N LEU A 240 -5.22 29.27 11.23
CA LEU A 240 -3.99 28.87 10.53
C LEU A 240 -3.37 30.10 9.85
N PRO A 241 -2.04 30.32 9.96
CA PRO A 241 -1.39 31.50 9.40
C PRO A 241 -1.69 31.67 7.91
N LEU A 242 -2.27 32.82 7.57
CA LEU A 242 -2.63 33.27 6.22
C LEU A 242 -1.39 33.61 5.34
N MET A 243 -0.29 32.85 5.47
CA MET A 243 1.01 33.18 4.87
C MET A 243 1.48 32.22 3.77
N THR A 244 0.62 31.27 3.36
CA THR A 244 0.77 30.57 2.08
C THR A 244 -0.29 31.08 1.12
N SER A 245 0.07 31.27 -0.14
CA SER A 245 -0.88 31.56 -1.22
C SER A 245 -1.84 30.38 -1.42
N GLY A 246 -2.88 30.32 -0.60
CA GLY A 246 -3.89 29.26 -0.60
C GLY A 246 -4.56 29.16 0.76
N SER A 247 -5.89 29.29 0.80
CA SER A 247 -6.67 28.89 1.97
C SER A 247 -6.62 27.37 2.08
N PHE A 248 -6.10 26.84 3.20
CA PHE A 248 -6.27 25.42 3.52
C PHE A 248 -7.70 25.20 4.02
N ASP A 249 -8.65 25.22 3.08
CA ASP A 249 -10.08 25.03 3.39
C ASP A 249 -10.37 23.62 3.94
N GLN A 250 -9.48 22.67 3.67
CA GLN A 250 -9.51 21.29 4.17
C GLN A 250 -8.30 21.03 5.07
N SER A 251 -8.44 21.36 6.36
CA SER A 251 -7.43 21.10 7.37
C SER A 251 -7.96 20.30 8.56
N MET A 252 -7.02 19.75 9.32
CA MET A 252 -7.27 19.06 10.56
C MET A 252 -6.37 19.67 11.62
N THR A 253 -6.95 20.14 12.71
CA THR A 253 -6.19 20.68 13.84
C THR A 253 -6.37 19.82 15.07
N CYS A 254 -5.28 19.64 15.79
CA CYS A 254 -5.19 18.83 16.99
C CYS A 254 -4.66 19.72 18.11
N LYS A 255 -5.42 19.78 19.20
CA LYS A 255 -5.10 20.56 20.41
C LYS A 255 -4.98 19.62 21.59
N PHE A 256 -3.98 19.87 22.44
CA PHE A 256 -3.73 19.14 23.67
C PHE A 256 -3.85 20.07 24.87
N ASP A 257 -4.78 19.79 25.78
CA ASP A 257 -4.99 20.60 26.99
C ASP A 257 -4.04 20.13 28.10
N ASN A 258 -2.79 20.63 28.10
CA ASN A 258 -1.86 20.57 29.26
C ASN A 258 -0.75 21.66 29.19
N GLY A 259 -1.15 22.94 29.04
CA GLY A 259 -0.26 24.10 29.29
C GLY A 259 0.88 24.36 28.29
N THR A 260 1.16 23.47 27.34
CA THR A 260 2.08 23.72 26.21
C THR A 260 1.31 23.71 24.90
N SER A 261 1.20 24.88 24.28
CA SER A 261 0.41 25.18 23.08
C SER A 261 0.98 24.58 21.79
N GLN A 262 1.47 23.34 21.83
CA GLN A 262 1.87 22.60 20.62
C GLN A 262 0.62 22.07 19.94
N ASN A 263 -0.06 22.96 19.21
CA ASN A 263 -1.15 22.56 18.32
C ASN A 263 -0.53 21.96 17.07
N LEU A 264 -0.97 20.77 16.69
CA LEU A 264 -0.59 20.17 15.40
C LEU A 264 -1.67 20.53 14.40
N ALA A 265 -1.24 20.86 13.19
CA ALA A 265 -2.15 21.14 12.09
C ALA A 265 -1.68 20.42 10.84
N TYR A 266 -2.63 19.78 10.16
CA TYR A 266 -2.40 19.10 8.90
C TYR A 266 -3.36 19.66 7.87
N ALA A 267 -2.93 19.76 6.62
CA ALA A 267 -3.80 20.18 5.54
C ALA A 267 -3.78 19.19 4.40
N VAL A 268 -4.89 19.14 3.68
CA VAL A 268 -4.95 18.49 2.38
C VAL A 268 -4.24 19.40 1.37
N SER A 269 -3.25 18.84 0.70
CA SER A 269 -2.53 19.45 -0.41
C SER A 269 -2.66 18.55 -1.63
N HIS A 270 -2.29 19.08 -2.78
CA HIS A 270 -2.25 18.31 -4.01
C HIS A 270 -1.08 18.73 -4.88
N ASP A 271 -0.64 17.82 -5.73
CA ASP A 271 0.14 18.16 -6.92
C ASP A 271 -0.77 18.09 -8.15
N ASP A 272 -0.18 18.02 -9.34
CA ASP A 272 -0.93 17.87 -10.60
C ASP A 272 -1.67 16.51 -10.71
N PHE A 273 -1.51 15.58 -9.75
CA PHE A 273 -1.88 14.17 -9.89
C PHE A 273 -2.63 13.54 -8.70
N ASP A 274 -2.28 13.88 -7.46
CA ASP A 274 -2.73 13.22 -6.22
C ASP A 274 -3.07 14.24 -5.11
N LEU A 275 -4.05 13.89 -4.26
CA LEU A 275 -4.28 14.53 -2.96
C LEU A 275 -3.45 13.82 -1.88
N PHE A 276 -2.88 14.60 -0.97
CA PHE A 276 -2.08 14.09 0.14
C PHE A 276 -2.15 15.02 1.34
N TRP A 277 -1.78 14.51 2.51
CA TRP A 277 -1.65 15.35 3.70
C TRP A 277 -0.25 15.97 3.79
N ILE A 278 -0.20 17.18 4.34
CA ILE A 278 1.02 17.89 4.71
C ILE A 278 0.93 18.35 6.17
N GLY A 279 2.06 18.41 6.87
CA GLY A 279 2.14 18.91 8.24
C GLY A 279 3.32 18.32 9.02
N PRO A 280 3.43 18.60 10.33
CA PRO A 280 2.65 19.60 11.06
C PRO A 280 2.97 21.03 10.58
N LEU A 281 1.92 21.80 10.32
CA LEU A 281 1.98 23.18 9.83
C LEU A 281 2.27 24.12 11.01
N GLY A 282 3.46 24.72 11.01
CA GLY A 282 3.91 25.63 12.07
C GLY A 282 5.43 25.67 12.29
N TYR A 283 6.16 24.66 11.81
CA TYR A 283 7.60 24.52 12.05
C TYR A 283 8.51 24.67 10.80
N TYR A 284 7.95 24.66 9.59
CA TYR A 284 8.74 24.53 8.36
C TYR A 284 8.64 25.78 7.46
N PHE A 285 9.33 26.86 7.85
CA PHE A 285 9.73 27.87 6.88
C PHE A 285 10.88 27.31 6.04
N GLY A 286 10.60 26.93 4.79
CA GLY A 286 11.62 26.71 3.75
C GLY A 286 12.09 25.28 3.47
N LYS A 287 11.43 24.23 4.00
CA LYS A 287 11.66 22.83 3.55
C LYS A 287 10.52 22.36 2.65
N GLU A 288 10.85 21.51 1.67
CA GLU A 288 9.86 20.80 0.85
C GLU A 288 8.81 20.14 1.75
N GLN A 289 7.53 20.41 1.46
CA GLN A 289 6.43 19.81 2.20
C GLN A 289 6.43 18.31 1.93
N THR A 290 6.72 17.51 2.96
CA THR A 290 6.73 16.06 2.84
C THR A 290 5.31 15.53 2.80
N ARG A 291 5.02 14.66 1.82
CA ARG A 291 3.75 13.94 1.74
C ARG A 291 3.63 13.01 2.95
N LEU A 292 2.52 13.14 3.66
CA LEU A 292 2.20 12.29 4.81
C LEU A 292 1.02 11.38 4.49
N SER A 293 1.14 10.15 4.96
CA SER A 293 0.01 9.23 5.08
C SER A 293 -0.75 9.49 6.38
N MET A 294 -2.03 9.11 6.42
CA MET A 294 -2.82 9.28 7.65
C MET A 294 -2.30 8.40 8.79
N ASP A 295 -1.64 7.27 8.50
CA ASP A 295 -1.01 6.43 9.53
C ASP A 295 0.17 7.15 10.20
N GLN A 296 0.99 7.86 9.41
CA GLN A 296 2.08 8.69 9.96
C GLN A 296 1.55 9.81 10.85
N ILE A 297 0.47 10.48 10.42
CA ILE A 297 -0.18 11.54 11.18
C ILE A 297 -0.76 10.99 12.49
N CYS A 298 -1.45 9.84 12.44
CA CYS A 298 -2.01 9.21 13.64
C CYS A 298 -0.92 8.84 14.64
N ASN A 299 0.18 8.26 14.18
CA ASN A 299 1.31 7.92 15.04
C ASN A 299 1.91 9.16 15.69
N GLU A 300 2.13 10.24 14.92
CA GLU A 300 2.63 11.50 15.46
C GLU A 300 1.69 12.09 16.52
N ILE A 301 0.39 12.16 16.23
CA ILE A 301 -0.62 12.65 17.17
C ILE A 301 -0.65 11.81 18.44
N TRP A 302 -0.65 10.48 18.30
CA TRP A 302 -0.73 9.54 19.41
C TRP A 302 0.49 9.65 20.33
N THR A 303 1.71 9.61 19.77
CA THR A 303 2.95 9.76 20.53
C THR A 303 3.00 11.10 21.26
N ASN A 304 2.70 12.20 20.57
CA ASN A 304 2.65 13.53 21.21
C ASN A 304 1.63 13.56 22.37
N TRP A 305 0.48 12.90 22.22
CA TRP A 305 -0.54 12.87 23.26
C TRP A 305 -0.08 12.09 24.50
N LEU A 306 0.56 10.94 24.30
CA LEU A 306 1.10 10.10 25.37
C LEU A 306 2.20 10.81 26.17
N GLU A 307 3.07 11.56 25.49
CA GLU A 307 4.11 12.34 26.16
C GLU A 307 3.51 13.36 27.14
N LYS A 308 2.34 13.95 26.84
CA LYS A 308 1.66 14.91 27.73
C LYS A 308 1.19 14.31 29.05
N VAL A 309 1.04 12.97 29.13
CA VAL A 309 0.73 12.25 30.37
C VAL A 309 1.94 11.49 30.92
N GLY A 310 3.13 11.75 30.37
CA GLY A 310 4.39 11.18 30.82
C GLY A 310 4.60 9.72 30.43
N ILE A 311 3.91 9.26 29.38
CA ILE A 311 4.11 7.95 28.77
C ILE A 311 5.03 8.16 27.57
N VAL A 312 6.20 7.55 27.60
CA VAL A 312 7.17 7.60 26.49
C VAL A 312 7.17 6.22 25.85
N SER A 313 6.95 6.18 24.53
CA SER A 313 7.03 4.97 23.70
C SER A 313 8.47 4.63 23.34
#